data_AF-A0A9X2YTN6-F1
#
_entry.id   AF-A0A9X2YTN6-F1
#
_cell.length_a   1.000
_cell.length_b   1.000
_cell.length_c   1.000
_cell.angle_alpha   90.00
_cell.angle_beta   90.00
_cell.angle_gamma   90.00
#
_symmetry.space_group_name_H-M   'P 1'
#
loop_
_entity.id
_entity.type
_entity.pdbx_description
1 polymer ?
#
loop_
_entity_poly.entity_id
_entity_poly.type
_entity_poly.pdbx_seq_one_letter_code
_entity_poly.pdbx_strand_id
1 'polypeptide(L)'
;MPDSAGQRLRGDIANALAHAVEQHGPMEFDELELLTIDRAAMAADRADDLRRVFADEMAGQRRASVLTRLSAEARQLDRTAVELTRTVIGGLGVVAKSDRHVRAVRARWDRGPRHA
;
A
#
# COMPACT_ATOMS: atom_id res chain seq x y z
N MET A 1 8.29 17.25 -6.24
CA MET A 1 8.68 16.11 -5.38
C MET A 1 7.93 14.88 -5.89
N PRO A 2 8.52 13.68 -5.89
CA PRO A 2 7.76 12.47 -6.17
C PRO A 2 6.63 12.31 -5.13
N ASP A 3 5.50 11.76 -5.53
CA ASP A 3 4.36 11.52 -4.64
C ASP A 3 4.77 10.63 -3.45
N SER A 4 4.30 10.96 -2.25
CA SER A 4 4.55 10.14 -1.05
C SER A 4 3.85 8.78 -1.15
N ALA A 5 4.26 7.79 -0.35
CA ALA A 5 3.59 6.48 -0.34
C ALA A 5 2.09 6.59 -0.04
N GLY A 6 1.71 7.46 0.89
CA GLY A 6 0.33 7.75 1.23
C GLY A 6 -0.44 8.35 0.06
N GLN A 7 0.16 9.27 -0.70
CA GLN A 7 -0.50 9.83 -1.89
C GLN A 7 -0.67 8.80 -3.01
N ARG A 8 0.32 7.93 -3.22
CA ARG A 8 0.18 6.81 -4.16
C ARG A 8 -0.95 5.86 -3.73
N LEU A 9 -1.03 5.54 -2.43
CA LEU A 9 -2.10 4.69 -1.89
C LEU A 9 -3.48 5.33 -2.08
N ARG A 10 -3.63 6.63 -1.80
CA ARG A 10 -4.88 7.36 -2.06
C ARG A 10 -5.26 7.31 -3.54
N GLY A 11 -4.30 7.50 -4.44
CA GLY A 11 -4.52 7.37 -5.87
C GLY A 11 -4.99 5.96 -6.27
N ASP A 12 -4.41 4.91 -5.70
CA ASP A 12 -4.84 3.53 -5.96
C ASP A 12 -6.25 3.25 -5.42
N ILE A 13 -6.63 3.79 -4.26
CA ILE A 13 -7.98 3.67 -3.70
C ILE A 13 -9.00 4.46 -4.53
N ALA A 14 -8.67 5.68 -4.96
CA ALA A 14 -9.53 6.48 -5.84
C ALA A 14 -9.77 5.78 -7.18
N ASN A 15 -8.72 5.16 -7.75
CA ASN A 15 -8.85 4.34 -8.96
C ASN A 15 -9.77 3.12 -8.73
N ALA A 16 -9.68 2.48 -7.55
CA ALA A 16 -10.55 1.36 -7.19
C ALA A 16 -12.02 1.81 -7.06
N LEU A 17 -12.28 2.95 -6.42
CA LEU A 17 -13.62 3.52 -6.31
C LEU A 17 -14.19 3.86 -7.70
N ALA A 18 -13.42 4.54 -8.56
CA ALA A 18 -13.85 4.89 -9.91
C ALA A 18 -14.27 3.64 -10.72
N HIS A 19 -13.48 2.57 -10.64
CA HIS A 19 -13.82 1.30 -11.29
C HIS A 19 -15.08 0.65 -10.71
N ALA A 20 -15.25 0.71 -9.39
CA ALA A 20 -16.43 0.18 -8.74
C ALA A 20 -17.68 0.97 -9.16
N VAL A 21 -17.57 2.30 -9.29
CA VAL A 21 -18.66 3.18 -9.75
C VAL A 21 -19.11 2.82 -11.16
N GLU A 22 -18.17 2.49 -12.07
CA GLU A 22 -18.49 2.01 -13.41
C GLU A 22 -19.30 0.69 -13.39
N GLN A 23 -19.06 -0.18 -12.42
CA GLN A 23 -19.69 -1.51 -12.36
C GLN A 23 -21.01 -1.55 -11.60
N HIS A 24 -21.14 -0.72 -10.57
CA HIS A 24 -22.21 -0.84 -9.58
C HIS A 24 -23.07 0.43 -9.47
N GLY A 25 -22.72 1.51 -10.16
CA GLY A 25 -23.38 2.80 -10.07
C GLY A 25 -22.74 3.74 -9.04
N PRO A 26 -23.34 4.92 -8.80
CA PRO A 26 -22.77 5.94 -7.93
C PRO A 26 -22.47 5.41 -6.52
N MET A 27 -21.24 5.63 -6.07
CA MET A 27 -20.75 5.25 -4.74
C MET A 27 -19.84 6.35 -4.22
N GLU A 28 -19.89 6.56 -2.91
CA GLU A 28 -19.08 7.53 -2.20
C GLU A 28 -18.57 6.87 -0.92
N PHE A 29 -17.40 7.28 -0.46
CA PHE A 29 -16.90 6.86 0.83
C PHE A 29 -17.64 7.61 1.94
N ASP A 30 -18.02 6.89 2.99
CA ASP A 30 -18.51 7.53 4.21
C ASP A 30 -17.35 8.16 5.02
N GLU A 31 -17.70 8.89 6.08
CA GLU A 31 -16.72 9.58 6.94
C GLU A 31 -15.73 8.61 7.61
N LEU A 32 -16.18 7.40 7.97
CA LEU A 32 -15.34 6.40 8.62
C LEU A 32 -14.37 5.77 7.62
N GLU A 33 -14.80 5.54 6.39
CA GLU A 33 -13.99 5.07 5.28
C GLU A 33 -12.93 6.11 4.92
N LEU A 34 -13.29 7.39 4.80
CA LEU A 34 -12.33 8.48 4.59
C LEU A 34 -11.27 8.55 5.69
N LEU A 35 -11.68 8.47 6.96
CA LEU A 35 -10.75 8.40 8.09
C LEU A 35 -9.83 7.19 8.00
N THR A 36 -10.37 6.03 7.60
CA THR A 36 -9.62 4.78 7.46
C THR A 36 -8.58 4.88 6.33
N ILE A 37 -8.94 5.49 5.19
CA ILE A 37 -8.03 5.79 4.08
C ILE A 37 -6.88 6.69 4.56
N ASP A 38 -7.19 7.73 5.34
CA ASP A 38 -6.17 8.62 5.88
C ASP A 38 -5.19 7.90 6.81
N ARG A 39 -5.70 7.02 7.69
CA ARG A 39 -4.83 6.20 8.57
C ARG A 39 -3.96 5.24 7.75
N ALA A 40 -4.50 4.65 6.69
CA ALA A 40 -3.74 3.78 5.80
C ALA A 40 -2.62 4.56 5.08
N ALA A 41 -2.92 5.76 4.59
CA ALA A 41 -1.97 6.64 3.93
C ALA A 41 -0.84 7.08 4.88
N MET A 42 -1.18 7.46 6.12
CA MET A 42 -0.20 7.80 7.15
C MET A 42 0.72 6.61 7.49
N ALA A 43 0.17 5.39 7.58
CA ALA A 43 0.97 4.19 7.82
C ALA A 43 1.96 3.94 6.67
N ALA A 44 1.52 4.13 5.42
CA ALA A 44 2.36 3.98 4.24
C ALA A 44 3.50 5.03 4.19
N ASP A 45 3.19 6.30 4.47
CA ASP A 45 4.21 7.37 4.57
C ASP A 45 5.23 7.08 5.67
N ARG A 46 4.74 6.61 6.83
CA ARG A 46 5.62 6.29 7.96
C ARG A 46 6.53 5.10 7.65
N ALA A 47 6.04 4.10 6.92
CA ALA A 47 6.86 2.98 6.46
C ALA A 47 7.99 3.46 5.53
N ASP A 48 7.71 4.39 4.60
CA ASP A 48 8.73 4.98 3.71
C ASP A 48 9.79 5.78 4.51
N ASP A 49 9.37 6.55 5.51
CA ASP A 49 10.31 7.23 6.42
C ASP A 49 11.23 6.25 7.14
N LEU A 50 10.69 5.16 7.68
CA LEU A 50 11.51 4.15 8.37
C LEU A 50 12.46 3.42 7.42
N ARG A 51 12.06 3.19 6.16
CA ARG A 51 12.96 2.63 5.14
C ARG A 51 14.11 3.57 4.81
N ARG A 52 13.86 4.89 4.78
CA ARG A 52 14.92 5.89 4.61
C ARG A 52 15.89 5.86 5.79
N VAL A 53 15.39 5.87 7.03
CA VAL A 53 16.24 5.76 8.23
C VAL A 53 17.01 4.42 8.26
N PHE A 54 16.39 3.33 7.81
CA PHE A 54 17.05 2.05 7.67
C PHE A 54 18.21 2.11 6.67
N ALA A 55 17.99 2.74 5.50
CA ALA A 55 19.05 2.93 4.51
C ALA A 55 20.20 3.79 5.05
N ASP A 56 19.90 4.83 5.80
CA ASP A 56 20.91 5.68 6.45
C ASP A 56 21.72 4.89 7.50
N GLU A 57 21.07 4.08 8.34
CA GLU A 57 21.75 3.21 9.32
C GLU A 57 22.59 2.14 8.63
N MET A 58 22.12 1.58 7.51
CA MET A 58 22.87 0.63 6.67
C MET A 58 24.09 1.26 6.02
N ALA A 59 24.03 2.55 5.67
CA ALA A 59 25.18 3.29 5.15
C ALA A 59 26.18 3.68 6.25
N GLY A 60 25.70 3.88 7.48
CA GLY A 60 26.48 4.30 8.64
C GLY A 60 26.98 3.15 9.53
N GLN A 61 26.57 3.18 10.80
CA GLN A 61 27.10 2.30 11.85
C GLN A 61 26.66 0.83 11.73
N ARG A 62 25.60 0.54 10.96
CA ARG A 62 25.07 -0.80 10.72
C ARG A 62 24.76 -1.58 12.01
N ARG A 63 24.18 -0.91 13.01
CA ARG A 63 23.85 -1.54 14.29
C ARG A 63 22.71 -2.55 14.07
N ALA A 64 23.02 -3.84 14.20
CA ALA A 64 22.10 -4.92 13.90
C ALA A 64 20.76 -4.82 14.66
N SER A 65 20.80 -4.42 15.94
CA SER A 65 19.60 -4.24 16.76
C SER A 65 18.68 -3.11 16.26
N VAL A 66 19.26 -2.01 15.77
CA VAL A 66 18.53 -0.87 15.19
C VAL A 66 17.90 -1.28 13.86
N LEU A 67 18.70 -1.89 12.97
CA LEU A 67 18.25 -2.36 11.66
C LEU A 67 17.09 -3.36 11.78
N THR A 68 17.20 -4.31 12.71
CA THR A 68 16.15 -5.31 12.96
C THR A 68 14.85 -4.65 13.44
N ARG A 69 14.93 -3.67 14.34
CA ARG A 69 13.76 -2.93 14.84
C ARG A 69 13.09 -2.11 13.75
N LEU A 70 13.87 -1.35 12.97
CA LEU A 70 13.35 -0.56 11.85
C LEU A 70 12.67 -1.45 10.80
N SER A 71 13.29 -2.59 10.47
CA SER A 71 12.70 -3.58 9.56
C SER A 71 11.43 -4.24 10.11
N ALA A 72 11.34 -4.47 11.41
CA ALA A 72 10.12 -5.00 12.03
C ALA A 72 8.98 -3.98 11.97
N GLU A 73 9.27 -2.72 12.34
CA GLU A 73 8.28 -1.66 12.37
C GLU A 73 7.76 -1.31 10.96
N ALA A 74 8.65 -1.20 9.97
CA ALA A 74 8.24 -0.95 8.58
C ALA A 74 7.28 -2.04 8.07
N ARG A 75 7.55 -3.32 8.37
CA ARG A 75 6.66 -4.43 8.00
C ARG A 75 5.32 -4.39 8.75
N GLN A 76 5.32 -3.93 10.00
CA GLN A 76 4.08 -3.77 10.75
C GLN A 76 3.20 -2.69 10.14
N LEU A 77 3.79 -1.53 9.79
CA LEU A 77 3.08 -0.45 9.12
C LEU A 77 2.56 -0.86 7.74
N ASP A 78 3.34 -1.63 6.97
CA ASP A 78 2.88 -2.19 5.69
C ASP A 78 1.66 -3.08 5.88
N ARG A 79 1.67 -3.96 6.89
CA ARG A 79 0.53 -4.81 7.21
C ARG A 79 -0.69 -3.97 7.57
N THR A 80 -0.52 -2.98 8.45
CA THR A 80 -1.60 -2.08 8.87
C THR A 80 -2.19 -1.30 7.69
N ALA A 81 -1.36 -0.78 6.78
CA ALA A 81 -1.84 -0.09 5.58
C ALA A 81 -2.70 -1.02 4.70
N VAL A 82 -2.25 -2.27 4.50
CA VAL A 82 -3.00 -3.29 3.74
C VAL A 82 -4.31 -3.66 4.43
N GLU A 83 -4.30 -3.86 5.74
CA GLU A 83 -5.49 -4.23 6.52
C GLU A 83 -6.56 -3.13 6.47
N LEU A 84 -6.18 -1.87 6.72
CA LEU A 84 -7.11 -0.74 6.65
C LEU A 84 -7.65 -0.55 5.22
N THR A 85 -6.79 -0.67 4.21
CA THR A 85 -7.21 -0.59 2.80
C THR A 85 -8.19 -1.70 2.46
N ARG A 86 -7.97 -2.92 2.96
CA ARG A 86 -8.86 -4.06 2.71
C ARG A 86 -10.24 -3.85 3.35
N THR A 87 -10.30 -3.22 4.52
CA THR A 87 -11.57 -2.86 5.17
C THR A 87 -12.39 -1.93 4.28
N VAL A 88 -11.77 -0.87 3.75
CA VAL A 88 -12.42 0.10 2.86
C VAL A 88 -12.85 -0.55 1.53
N ILE A 89 -11.96 -1.28 0.87
CA ILE A 89 -12.26 -1.90 -0.43
C ILE A 89 -13.32 -3.02 -0.29
N GLY A 90 -13.35 -3.72 0.84
CA GLY A 90 -14.37 -4.72 1.12
C GLY A 90 -15.79 -4.13 1.16
N GLY A 91 -15.93 -2.88 1.62
CA GLY A 91 -17.20 -2.14 1.62
C GLY A 91 -17.71 -1.81 0.22
N LEU A 92 -16.81 -1.63 -0.76
CA LEU A 92 -17.15 -1.30 -2.14
C LEU A 92 -17.73 -2.47 -2.96
N GLY A 93 -17.94 -3.65 -2.35
CA GLY A 93 -18.38 -4.85 -3.09
C GLY A 93 -17.34 -5.36 -4.10
N VAL A 94 -16.13 -4.79 -4.11
CA VAL A 94 -15.01 -5.19 -4.96
C VAL A 94 -14.41 -6.50 -4.41
N VAL A 95 -15.13 -7.60 -4.61
CA VAL A 95 -14.64 -8.96 -4.32
C VAL A 95 -13.79 -9.50 -5.49
N ALA A 96 -13.84 -8.85 -6.65
CA ALA A 96 -13.02 -9.22 -7.79
C ALA A 96 -11.60 -8.68 -7.62
N LYS A 97 -10.59 -9.57 -7.68
CA LYS A 97 -9.19 -9.14 -7.91
C LYS A 97 -9.21 -8.21 -9.11
N SER A 98 -9.00 -6.90 -8.90
CA SER A 98 -9.09 -5.95 -10.01
C SER A 98 -8.17 -6.40 -11.13
N ASP A 99 -8.61 -6.28 -12.38
CA ASP A 99 -7.81 -6.73 -13.53
C ASP A 99 -6.43 -6.07 -13.57
N ARG A 100 -6.29 -4.88 -12.97
CA ARG A 100 -5.01 -4.20 -12.76
C ARG A 100 -4.13 -4.95 -11.76
N HIS A 101 -4.67 -5.40 -10.63
CA HIS A 101 -3.95 -6.24 -9.67
C HIS A 101 -3.57 -7.60 -10.28
N VAL A 102 -4.46 -8.23 -11.04
CA VAL A 102 -4.17 -9.47 -11.77
C VAL A 102 -3.06 -9.24 -12.80
N ARG A 103 -3.13 -8.15 -13.58
CA ARG A 103 -2.10 -7.80 -14.58
C ARG A 103 -0.77 -7.44 -13.94
N ALA A 104 -0.74 -6.70 -12.83
CA ALA A 104 0.49 -6.34 -12.13
C ALA A 104 1.16 -7.56 -11.48
N VAL A 105 0.38 -8.47 -10.89
CA VAL A 105 0.88 -9.74 -10.34
C VAL A 105 1.37 -10.66 -11.46
N ARG A 106 0.62 -10.78 -12.57
CA ARG A 106 1.05 -11.54 -13.75
C ARG A 106 2.34 -10.98 -14.34
N ALA A 107 2.41 -9.67 -14.58
CA ALA A 107 3.60 -9.01 -15.10
C ALA A 107 4.83 -9.13 -14.18
N ARG A 108 4.63 -9.33 -12.87
CA ARG A 108 5.71 -9.60 -11.91
C ARG A 108 6.14 -11.07 -11.93
N TRP A 109 5.22 -12.01 -12.14
CA TRP A 109 5.52 -13.44 -12.25
C TRP A 109 6.11 -13.84 -13.60
N ASP A 110 5.64 -13.21 -14.69
CA ASP A 110 6.18 -13.38 -16.05
C ASP A 110 7.62 -12.84 -16.19
N ARG A 111 8.11 -12.11 -15.18
CA ARG A 111 9.51 -11.65 -15.05
C ARG A 111 10.38 -12.56 -14.14
N GLY A 112 9.85 -13.69 -13.65
CA GLY A 112 10.61 -14.75 -12.96
C GLY A 112 11.41 -15.61 -13.94
N PRO A 113 12.48 -16.30 -13.48
CA PRO A 113 13.73 -16.47 -14.23
C PRO A 113 13.50 -17.23 -15.54
N ARG A 114 13.88 -16.60 -16.65
CA ARG A 114 14.16 -17.34 -17.87
C ARG A 114 15.35 -18.24 -17.54
N HIS A 115 15.10 -19.53 -17.31
CA HIS A 115 16.15 -20.52 -17.40
C HIS A 115 16.67 -20.50 -18.84
N ALA A 116 17.86 -19.96 -19.01
CA ALA A 116 18.74 -20.14 -20.16
C ALA A 116 20.14 -20.39 -19.60
#